data_AF-A0A9X2E4P2-F1
#
_entry.id   AF-A0A9X2E4P2-F1
#
_cell.length_a   1.000
_cell.length_b   1.000
_cell.length_c   1.000
_cell.angle_alpha   90.00
_cell.angle_beta   90.00
_cell.angle_gamma   90.00
#
_symmetry.space_group_name_H-M   'P 1'
#
loop_
_entity.id
_entity.type
_entity.pdbx_description
1 polymer ?
#
loop_
_entity_poly.entity_id
_entity_poly.type
_entity_poly.pdbx_seq_one_letter_code
_entity_poly.pdbx_strand_id
1 'polypeptide(L)'
;MNTWRDLDRATRKALLRGEPAANPEIDRIARVHAEKTLKRFDLWICVLLVVGGVITGVPLGYFSVKADLSPGAFGSILLIVMLGCAVVCTRRKLRLVRLLNASQGMPRRPVPPGEAERLEIRTSTWGVLRLMGFYLCVVVLLSVTGAVWSSWWLIGLAVVSGVPIVAYTGYLLYSSLSGHPLVLDADGVHAPHGRLRLGWESVREIRVFPLRATAKDTRQVIAFLFHDNQTYLGQLPRWESYLVRCGAKTFLSPMAIMDGLADKPVDQIAATAAALSGIPVTRSPHPSRRAEP
;
A
#
# COMPACT_ATOMS: atom_id res chain seq x y z
N MET A 1 23.21 -1.75 22.63
CA MET A 1 22.45 -2.49 21.59
C MET A 1 22.40 -1.59 20.37
N ASN A 2 23.10 -1.92 19.28
CA ASN A 2 23.33 -0.94 18.21
C ASN A 2 22.73 -1.36 16.86
N THR A 3 22.32 -2.63 16.72
CA THR A 3 21.84 -3.16 15.44
C THR A 3 20.48 -3.85 15.57
N TRP A 4 19.74 -3.91 14.46
CA TRP A 4 18.46 -4.63 14.39
C TRP A 4 18.57 -6.10 14.83
N ARG A 5 19.74 -6.74 14.67
CA ARG A 5 19.94 -8.13 15.09
C ARG A 5 20.04 -8.27 16.61
N ASP A 6 20.43 -7.21 17.29
CA ASP A 6 20.62 -7.17 18.75
C ASP A 6 19.27 -7.04 19.48
N LEU A 7 18.20 -6.65 18.78
CA LEU A 7 16.85 -6.65 19.32
C LEU A 7 16.36 -8.08 19.51
N ASP A 8 15.68 -8.34 20.62
CA ASP A 8 15.07 -9.63 20.89
C ASP A 8 14.03 -10.01 19.81
N ARG A 9 13.78 -11.30 19.68
CA ARG A 9 12.91 -11.82 18.61
C ARG A 9 11.46 -11.35 18.77
N ALA A 10 10.99 -11.14 20.01
CA ALA A 10 9.62 -10.72 20.28
C ALA A 10 9.42 -9.26 19.87
N THR A 11 10.32 -8.35 20.27
CA THR A 11 10.31 -6.94 19.88
C THR A 11 10.38 -6.77 18.37
N ARG A 12 11.27 -7.50 17.68
CA ARG A 12 11.32 -7.47 16.21
C ARG A 12 9.99 -7.88 15.57
N LYS A 13 9.34 -8.91 16.11
CA LYS A 13 8.06 -9.41 15.59
C LYS A 13 6.93 -8.39 15.85
N ALA A 14 6.90 -7.77 17.03
CA ALA A 14 5.98 -6.69 17.39
C ALA A 14 6.12 -5.48 16.47
N LEU A 15 7.35 -4.99 16.25
CA LEU A 15 7.63 -3.87 15.36
C LEU A 15 7.23 -4.16 13.90
N LEU A 16 7.47 -5.38 13.42
CA LEU A 16 7.02 -5.80 12.07
C LEU A 16 5.50 -5.96 11.95
N ARG A 17 4.78 -6.07 13.08
CA ARG A 17 3.33 -5.95 13.16
C ARG A 17 2.87 -4.49 13.31
N GLY A 18 3.78 -3.52 13.25
CA GLY A 18 3.46 -2.09 13.38
C GLY A 18 2.99 -1.71 14.78
N GLU A 19 3.36 -2.47 15.80
CA GLU A 19 3.19 -2.07 17.19
C GLU A 19 4.19 -0.93 17.49
N PRO A 20 3.80 0.12 18.24
CA PRO A 20 4.71 1.20 18.58
C PRO A 20 5.86 0.66 19.45
N ALA A 21 7.06 1.18 19.22
CA ALA A 21 8.22 0.81 20.02
C ALA A 21 8.06 1.30 21.47
N ALA A 22 8.44 0.47 22.44
CA ALA A 22 8.38 0.82 23.85
C ALA A 22 9.42 1.89 24.26
N ASN A 23 10.51 2.02 23.49
CA ASN A 23 11.60 2.96 23.76
C ASN A 23 12.01 3.68 22.45
N PRO A 24 12.27 5.00 22.48
CA PRO A 24 12.76 5.77 21.33
C PRO A 24 14.03 5.19 20.67
N GLU A 25 14.94 4.57 21.42
CA GLU A 25 16.15 3.96 20.86
C GLU A 25 15.84 2.74 19.98
N ILE A 26 14.91 1.89 20.43
CA ILE A 26 14.45 0.72 19.66
C ILE A 26 13.81 1.20 18.35
N ASP A 27 13.01 2.26 18.43
CA ASP A 27 12.37 2.85 17.26
C ASP A 27 13.40 3.40 16.26
N ARG A 28 14.43 4.09 16.76
CA ARG A 28 15.54 4.59 15.94
C ARG A 28 16.25 3.45 15.22
N ILE A 29 16.60 2.36 15.92
CA ILE A 29 17.27 1.18 15.32
C ILE A 29 16.37 0.55 14.24
N ALA A 30 15.10 0.34 14.56
CA ALA A 30 14.11 -0.26 13.67
C ALA A 30 13.94 0.55 12.38
N ARG A 31 13.84 1.87 12.53
CA ARG A 31 13.73 2.81 11.42
C ARG A 31 14.96 2.82 10.53
N VAL A 32 16.15 2.97 11.10
CA VAL A 32 17.41 2.96 10.33
C VAL A 32 17.54 1.65 9.55
N HIS A 33 17.16 0.52 10.16
CA HIS A 33 17.12 -0.77 9.49
C HIS A 33 16.14 -0.80 8.32
N ALA A 34 14.90 -0.34 8.51
CA ALA A 34 13.89 -0.33 7.46
C ALA A 34 14.25 0.60 6.30
N GLU A 35 14.74 1.82 6.58
CA GLU A 35 15.20 2.75 5.54
C GLU A 35 16.37 2.18 4.74
N LYS A 36 17.38 1.61 5.40
CA LYS A 36 18.54 0.99 4.75
C LYS A 36 18.12 -0.22 3.91
N THR A 37 17.20 -1.04 4.41
CA THR A 37 16.73 -2.24 3.72
C THR A 37 15.89 -1.88 2.51
N LEU A 38 14.98 -0.91 2.61
CA LEU A 38 14.16 -0.44 1.48
C LEU A 38 15.02 0.14 0.36
N LYS A 39 16.05 0.95 0.69
CA LYS A 39 16.97 1.48 -0.33
C LYS A 39 17.76 0.37 -1.04
N ARG A 40 18.24 -0.62 -0.29
CA ARG A 40 18.97 -1.77 -0.85
C ARG A 40 18.09 -2.70 -1.66
N PHE A 41 16.80 -2.76 -1.36
CA PHE A 41 15.86 -3.70 -1.94
C PHE A 41 15.70 -3.52 -3.45
N ASP A 42 15.59 -2.27 -3.92
CA ASP A 42 15.43 -2.00 -5.36
C ASP A 42 16.69 -2.45 -6.15
N LEU A 43 17.89 -2.23 -5.61
CA LEU A 43 19.15 -2.69 -6.22
C LEU A 43 19.30 -4.22 -6.14
N TRP A 44 18.96 -4.82 -5.01
CA TRP A 44 19.03 -6.27 -4.81
C TRP A 44 18.05 -7.04 -5.68
N ILE A 45 16.86 -6.50 -5.95
CA ILE A 45 15.91 -7.11 -6.89
C ILE A 45 16.52 -7.17 -8.29
N CYS A 46 17.11 -6.08 -8.77
CA CYS A 46 17.77 -6.08 -10.08
C CYS A 46 18.90 -7.12 -10.15
N VAL A 47 19.74 -7.18 -9.12
CA VAL A 47 20.83 -8.18 -9.06
C VAL A 47 20.29 -9.61 -8.97
N LEU A 48 19.27 -9.86 -8.14
CA LEU A 48 18.63 -11.18 -8.02
C LEU A 48 17.93 -11.61 -9.32
N LEU A 49 17.29 -10.69 -10.04
CA LEU A 49 16.65 -10.99 -11.31
C LEU A 49 17.68 -11.37 -12.38
N VAL A 50 18.80 -10.64 -12.45
CA VAL A 50 19.87 -10.91 -13.42
C VAL A 50 20.66 -12.17 -13.06
N VAL A 51 21.24 -12.21 -11.86
CA VAL A 51 22.09 -13.32 -11.40
C VAL A 51 21.26 -14.57 -11.15
N GLY A 52 20.11 -14.42 -10.48
CA GLY A 52 19.18 -15.52 -10.26
C GLY A 52 18.62 -16.04 -11.57
N GLY A 53 18.30 -15.18 -12.55
CA GLY A 53 17.87 -15.62 -13.88
C GLY A 53 18.92 -16.48 -14.59
N VAL A 54 20.19 -16.10 -14.53
CA VAL A 54 21.30 -16.88 -15.13
C VAL A 54 21.56 -18.18 -14.35
N ILE A 55 21.70 -18.10 -13.02
CA ILE A 55 22.03 -19.27 -12.18
C ILE A 55 20.88 -20.27 -12.13
N THR A 56 19.63 -19.83 -12.13
CA THR A 56 18.48 -20.73 -12.16
C THR A 56 18.22 -21.22 -13.58
N GLY A 57 18.35 -20.38 -14.60
CA GLY A 57 18.06 -20.71 -16.00
C GLY A 57 18.90 -21.85 -16.56
N VAL A 58 20.19 -21.95 -16.22
CA VAL A 58 21.08 -23.02 -16.68
C VAL A 58 20.67 -24.42 -16.16
N PRO A 59 20.54 -24.67 -14.84
CA PRO A 59 20.08 -25.95 -14.32
C PRO A 59 18.62 -26.23 -14.69
N LEU A 60 17.75 -25.21 -14.70
CA LEU A 60 16.37 -25.39 -15.15
C LEU A 60 16.32 -25.83 -16.62
N GLY A 61 17.12 -25.21 -17.51
CA GLY A 61 17.23 -25.63 -18.91
C GLY A 61 17.77 -27.06 -19.05
N TYR A 62 18.80 -27.42 -18.28
CA TYR A 62 19.32 -28.79 -18.24
C TYR A 62 18.27 -29.81 -17.76
N PHE A 63 17.52 -29.50 -16.70
CA PHE A 63 16.43 -30.35 -16.21
C PHE A 63 15.28 -30.43 -17.22
N SER A 64 14.98 -29.35 -17.95
CA SER A 64 13.95 -29.35 -18.98
C SER A 64 14.29 -30.33 -20.11
N VAL A 65 15.54 -30.33 -20.58
CA VAL A 65 16.03 -31.25 -21.61
C VAL A 65 16.06 -32.69 -21.08
N LYS A 66 16.52 -32.89 -19.85
CA LYS A 66 16.61 -34.23 -19.26
C LYS A 66 15.25 -34.86 -18.92
N ALA A 67 14.25 -34.04 -18.62
CA ALA A 67 12.90 -34.49 -18.26
C ALA A 67 11.91 -34.46 -19.43
N ASP A 68 12.38 -34.15 -20.65
CA ASP A 68 11.52 -33.95 -21.84
C ASP A 68 10.33 -33.01 -21.59
N LEU A 69 10.56 -31.98 -20.76
CA LEU A 69 9.54 -30.99 -20.48
C LEU A 69 9.33 -30.12 -21.70
N SER A 70 8.07 -29.95 -22.10
CA SER A 70 7.73 -29.04 -23.18
C SER A 70 8.19 -27.61 -22.82
N PRO A 71 8.67 -26.81 -23.79
CA PRO A 71 9.09 -25.43 -23.56
C PRO A 71 7.99 -24.58 -22.88
N GLY A 72 6.72 -24.91 -23.16
CA GLY A 72 5.57 -24.32 -22.49
C GLY A 72 5.53 -24.63 -20.99
N ALA A 73 5.70 -25.90 -20.58
CA ALA A 73 5.77 -26.30 -19.17
C ALA A 73 6.95 -25.67 -18.43
N PHE A 74 8.06 -25.43 -19.14
CA PHE A 74 9.21 -24.75 -18.59
C PHE A 74 8.95 -23.27 -18.28
N GLY A 75 8.46 -22.51 -19.27
CA GLY A 75 8.11 -21.10 -19.10
C GLY A 75 7.05 -20.90 -18.00
N SER A 76 6.16 -21.88 -17.87
CA SER A 76 5.15 -21.96 -16.82
C SER A 76 5.72 -21.90 -15.40
N ILE A 77 6.68 -22.79 -15.13
CA ILE A 77 7.32 -22.92 -13.82
C ILE A 77 8.09 -21.64 -13.48
N LEU A 78 8.83 -21.09 -14.44
CA LEU A 78 9.61 -19.87 -14.25
C LEU A 78 8.71 -18.69 -13.90
N LEU A 79 7.57 -18.55 -14.58
CA LEU A 79 6.59 -17.51 -14.28
C LEU A 79 6.02 -17.64 -12.86
N ILE A 80 5.66 -18.85 -12.42
CA ILE A 80 5.15 -19.10 -11.06
C ILE A 80 6.20 -18.72 -10.01
N VAL A 81 7.45 -19.12 -10.20
CA VAL A 81 8.56 -18.79 -9.30
C VAL A 81 8.73 -17.27 -9.23
N MET A 82 8.75 -16.59 -10.37
CA MET A 82 8.85 -15.13 -10.46
C MET A 82 7.70 -14.42 -9.74
N LEU A 83 6.47 -14.89 -9.92
CA LEU A 83 5.28 -14.37 -9.23
C LEU A 83 5.38 -14.58 -7.71
N GLY A 84 5.77 -15.79 -7.28
CA GLY A 84 5.96 -16.13 -5.87
C GLY A 84 7.04 -15.25 -5.21
N CYS A 85 8.18 -15.08 -5.87
CA CYS A 85 9.25 -14.19 -5.45
C CYS A 85 8.74 -12.74 -5.35
N ALA A 86 8.01 -12.24 -6.35
CA ALA A 86 7.44 -10.90 -6.33
C ALA A 86 6.48 -10.70 -5.15
N VAL A 87 5.63 -11.68 -4.84
CA VAL A 87 4.71 -11.64 -3.69
C VAL A 87 5.47 -11.60 -2.36
N VAL A 88 6.48 -12.46 -2.18
CA VAL A 88 7.32 -12.48 -0.97
C VAL A 88 8.05 -11.16 -0.79
N CYS A 89 8.66 -10.66 -1.87
CA CYS A 89 9.31 -9.36 -1.94
C CYS A 89 8.38 -8.22 -1.54
N THR A 90 7.18 -8.18 -2.13
CA THR A 90 6.17 -7.15 -1.86
C THR A 90 5.70 -7.20 -0.41
N ARG A 91 5.41 -8.40 0.12
CA ARG A 91 5.04 -8.58 1.54
C ARG A 91 6.13 -8.10 2.49
N ARG A 92 7.40 -8.38 2.18
CA ARG A 92 8.53 -7.89 2.97
C ARG A 92 8.62 -6.36 2.92
N LYS A 93 8.48 -5.77 1.73
CA LYS A 93 8.47 -4.32 1.53
C LYS A 93 7.34 -3.65 2.33
N LEU A 94 6.12 -4.18 2.26
CA LEU A 94 4.97 -3.67 3.00
C LEU A 94 5.17 -3.72 4.52
N ARG A 95 5.79 -4.79 5.06
CA ARG A 95 6.12 -4.84 6.50
C ARG A 95 7.11 -3.76 6.93
N LEU A 96 8.09 -3.44 6.09
CA LEU A 96 9.05 -2.37 6.37
C LEU A 96 8.40 -0.99 6.28
N VAL A 97 7.52 -0.77 5.29
CA VAL A 97 6.73 0.46 5.17
C VAL A 97 5.81 0.63 6.40
N ARG A 98 5.14 -0.44 6.81
CA ARG A 98 4.31 -0.44 8.03
C ARG A 98 5.11 -0.07 9.26
N LEU A 99 6.31 -0.63 9.43
CA LEU A 99 7.20 -0.31 10.54
C LEU A 99 7.55 1.19 10.55
N LEU A 100 7.85 1.76 9.38
CA LEU A 100 8.15 3.18 9.25
C LEU A 100 6.94 4.08 9.54
N ASN A 101 5.73 3.64 9.17
CA ASN A 101 4.50 4.38 9.43
C ASN A 101 4.06 4.29 10.91
N ALA A 102 4.45 3.21 11.61
CA ALA A 102 4.18 3.02 13.04
C ALA A 102 5.17 3.78 13.93
N SER A 103 6.40 3.99 13.44
CA SER A 103 7.48 4.68 14.14
C SER A 103 7.07 6.10 14.63
N GLN A 104 7.52 6.43 15.84
CA GLN A 104 7.27 7.73 16.49
C GLN A 104 8.52 8.61 16.52
N GLY A 105 9.70 8.07 16.21
CA GLY A 105 11.01 8.72 16.27
C GLY A 105 11.33 9.66 15.12
N MET A 106 10.36 10.00 14.27
CA MET A 106 10.45 11.18 13.39
C MET A 106 9.83 12.36 14.14
N PRO A 107 10.50 13.53 14.25
CA PRO A 107 9.80 14.75 14.62
C PRO A 107 8.71 14.98 13.57
N ARG A 108 7.46 14.78 14.00
CA ARG A 108 6.30 15.02 13.18
C ARG A 108 6.02 16.50 13.20
N ARG A 109 5.84 17.09 12.02
CA ARG A 109 5.47 18.50 11.93
C ARG A 109 3.96 18.60 12.00
N PRO A 110 3.40 19.48 12.84
CA PRO A 110 1.98 19.78 12.78
C PRO A 110 1.67 20.37 11.40
N VAL A 111 0.55 19.96 10.82
CA VAL A 111 0.02 20.60 9.61
C VAL A 111 -0.78 21.82 10.07
N PRO A 112 -0.49 23.04 9.60
CA PRO A 112 -1.27 24.21 9.97
C PRO A 112 -2.72 24.03 9.47
N PRO A 113 -3.72 24.47 10.26
CA PRO A 113 -5.11 24.42 9.84
C PRO A 113 -5.30 25.26 8.57
N GLY A 114 -6.03 24.71 7.61
CA GLY A 114 -6.43 25.39 6.39
C GLY A 114 -7.79 26.06 6.55
N GLU A 115 -8.52 26.16 5.45
CA GLU A 115 -9.91 26.64 5.44
C GLU A 115 -10.82 25.62 6.14
N ALA A 116 -11.69 26.11 7.03
CA ALA A 116 -12.71 25.33 7.73
C ALA A 116 -14.00 25.16 6.89
N GLU A 117 -13.86 25.16 5.56
CA GLU A 117 -14.97 24.96 4.65
C GLU A 117 -15.15 23.48 4.34
N ARG A 118 -16.38 23.09 4.03
CA ARG A 118 -16.71 21.73 3.60
C ARG A 118 -15.87 21.37 2.37
N LEU A 119 -15.11 20.27 2.45
CA LEU A 119 -14.28 19.78 1.35
C LEU A 119 -14.87 18.52 0.75
N GLU A 120 -15.17 18.57 -0.55
CA GLU A 120 -15.51 17.38 -1.33
C GLU A 120 -14.25 16.79 -1.96
N ILE A 121 -14.03 15.50 -1.70
CA ILE A 121 -12.92 14.71 -2.22
C ILE A 121 -13.51 13.67 -3.17
N ARG A 122 -13.10 13.72 -4.43
CA ARG A 122 -13.57 12.80 -5.47
C ARG A 122 -12.46 11.87 -5.90
N THR A 123 -12.84 10.66 -6.29
CA THR A 123 -11.90 9.69 -6.86
C THR A 123 -11.57 10.10 -8.30
N SER A 124 -10.30 10.34 -8.59
CA SER A 124 -9.82 10.70 -9.93
C SER A 124 -9.79 9.48 -10.85
N THR A 125 -10.47 9.54 -12.01
CA THR A 125 -10.51 8.44 -12.98
C THR A 125 -9.10 8.11 -13.50
N TRP A 126 -8.33 9.16 -13.79
CA TRP A 126 -6.93 9.03 -14.18
C TRP A 126 -6.07 8.44 -13.06
N GLY A 127 -6.37 8.80 -11.81
CA GLY A 127 -5.76 8.20 -10.63
C GLY A 127 -5.98 6.69 -10.55
N VAL A 128 -7.23 6.26 -10.75
CA VAL A 128 -7.62 4.84 -10.77
C VAL A 128 -6.91 4.10 -11.90
N LEU A 129 -6.93 4.64 -13.13
CA LEU A 129 -6.28 4.01 -14.28
C LEU A 129 -4.77 3.91 -14.09
N ARG A 130 -4.12 4.94 -13.54
CA ARG A 130 -2.68 4.91 -13.26
C ARG A 130 -2.32 3.90 -12.17
N LEU A 131 -3.18 3.75 -11.16
CA LEU A 131 -2.95 2.83 -10.06
C LEU A 131 -3.21 1.37 -10.47
N MET A 132 -4.33 1.12 -11.15
CA MET A 132 -4.81 -0.22 -11.50
C MET A 132 -4.29 -0.72 -12.83
N GLY A 133 -3.87 0.18 -13.73
CA GLY A 133 -3.46 -0.15 -15.10
C GLY A 133 -2.34 -1.20 -15.16
N PHE A 134 -1.33 -1.09 -14.29
CA PHE A 134 -0.28 -2.11 -14.22
C PHE A 134 -0.83 -3.51 -13.89
N TYR A 135 -1.73 -3.60 -12.91
CA TYR A 135 -2.33 -4.87 -12.51
C TYR A 135 -3.24 -5.45 -13.59
N LEU A 136 -4.01 -4.59 -14.28
CA LEU A 136 -4.83 -5.00 -15.42
C LEU A 136 -3.95 -5.53 -16.56
N CYS A 137 -2.84 -4.85 -16.88
CA CYS A 137 -1.90 -5.32 -17.89
C CYS A 137 -1.34 -6.72 -17.55
N VAL A 138 -0.98 -6.96 -16.29
CA VAL A 138 -0.50 -8.28 -15.84
C VAL A 138 -1.57 -9.36 -16.05
N VAL A 139 -2.83 -9.08 -15.70
CA VAL A 139 -3.95 -10.02 -15.91
C VAL A 139 -4.13 -10.34 -17.40
N VAL A 140 -4.14 -9.31 -18.26
CA VAL A 140 -4.25 -9.48 -19.72
C VAL A 140 -3.09 -10.31 -20.27
N LEU A 141 -1.85 -10.03 -19.85
CA LEU A 141 -0.67 -10.78 -20.28
C LEU A 141 -0.76 -12.27 -19.87
N LEU A 142 -1.22 -12.56 -18.65
CA LEU A 142 -1.43 -13.93 -18.20
C LEU A 142 -2.50 -14.64 -19.04
N SER A 143 -3.62 -13.98 -19.31
CA SER A 143 -4.70 -14.52 -20.14
C SER A 143 -4.24 -14.80 -21.58
N VAL A 144 -3.58 -13.83 -22.23
CA VAL A 144 -3.08 -13.97 -23.61
C VAL A 144 -2.03 -15.07 -23.69
N THR A 145 -1.05 -15.09 -22.79
CA THR A 145 -0.03 -16.14 -22.76
C THR A 145 -0.64 -17.51 -22.52
N GLY A 146 -1.63 -17.59 -21.62
CA GLY A 146 -2.39 -18.82 -21.36
C GLY A 146 -3.14 -19.32 -22.58
N ALA A 147 -3.78 -18.44 -23.35
CA ALA A 147 -4.47 -18.80 -24.56
C ALA A 147 -3.51 -19.23 -25.69
N VAL A 148 -2.45 -18.46 -25.94
CA VAL A 148 -1.46 -18.74 -27.01
C VAL A 148 -0.77 -20.08 -26.80
N TRP A 149 -0.52 -20.46 -25.54
CA TRP A 149 0.13 -21.74 -25.21
C TRP A 149 -0.83 -22.84 -24.78
N SER A 150 -2.15 -22.66 -24.95
CA SER A 150 -3.19 -23.63 -24.53
C SER A 150 -3.00 -24.14 -23.09
N SER A 151 -2.61 -23.22 -22.21
CA SER A 151 -2.21 -23.50 -20.85
C SER A 151 -3.35 -23.17 -19.88
N TRP A 152 -4.12 -24.21 -19.52
CA TRP A 152 -5.26 -24.08 -18.62
C TRP A 152 -4.91 -23.51 -17.23
N TRP A 153 -3.70 -23.77 -16.74
CA TRP A 153 -3.25 -23.28 -15.45
C TRP A 153 -2.95 -21.77 -15.47
N LEU A 154 -2.41 -21.22 -16.58
CA LEU A 154 -2.23 -19.77 -16.76
C LEU A 154 -3.57 -19.05 -16.79
N ILE A 155 -4.52 -19.63 -17.54
CA ILE A 155 -5.88 -19.12 -17.62
C ILE A 155 -6.51 -19.15 -16.22
N GLY A 156 -6.37 -20.26 -15.49
CA GLY A 156 -6.82 -20.37 -14.11
C GLY A 156 -6.22 -19.29 -13.19
N LEU A 157 -4.90 -19.06 -13.25
CA LEU A 157 -4.24 -18.00 -12.48
C LEU A 157 -4.72 -16.60 -12.88
N ALA A 158 -4.88 -16.34 -14.19
CA ALA A 158 -5.39 -15.09 -14.71
C ALA A 158 -6.81 -14.81 -14.23
N VAL A 159 -7.67 -15.83 -14.18
CA VAL A 159 -9.05 -15.71 -13.64
C VAL A 159 -9.02 -15.47 -12.14
N VAL A 160 -8.30 -16.31 -11.37
CA VAL A 160 -8.26 -16.22 -9.91
C VAL A 160 -7.70 -14.87 -9.43
N SER A 161 -6.66 -14.37 -10.09
CA SER A 161 -6.07 -13.06 -9.78
C SER A 161 -6.81 -11.89 -10.43
N GLY A 162 -7.36 -12.09 -11.63
CA GLY A 162 -8.03 -11.08 -12.42
C GLY A 162 -9.38 -10.69 -11.86
N VAL A 163 -10.19 -11.64 -11.37
CA VAL A 163 -11.50 -11.34 -10.78
C VAL A 163 -11.43 -10.26 -9.70
N PRO A 164 -10.61 -10.37 -8.64
CA PRO A 164 -10.54 -9.32 -7.62
C PRO A 164 -9.96 -8.00 -8.15
N ILE A 165 -9.00 -8.04 -9.09
CA ILE A 165 -8.40 -6.84 -9.68
C ILE A 165 -9.44 -6.08 -10.51
N VAL A 166 -10.15 -6.79 -11.39
CA VAL A 166 -11.18 -6.23 -12.27
C VAL A 166 -12.36 -5.73 -11.45
N ALA A 167 -12.85 -6.52 -10.48
CA ALA A 167 -13.93 -6.11 -9.59
C ALA A 167 -13.59 -4.84 -8.81
N TYR A 168 -12.39 -4.78 -8.21
CA TYR A 168 -11.95 -3.60 -7.48
C TYR A 168 -11.73 -2.39 -8.39
N THR A 169 -11.18 -2.60 -9.60
CA THR A 169 -11.03 -1.52 -10.58
C THR A 169 -12.38 -0.99 -11.03
N GLY A 170 -13.33 -1.88 -11.30
CA GLY A 170 -14.71 -1.53 -11.65
C GLY A 170 -15.39 -0.74 -10.54
N TYR A 171 -15.19 -1.12 -9.28
CA TYR A 171 -15.68 -0.36 -8.12
C TYR A 171 -15.09 1.06 -8.07
N LEU A 172 -13.76 1.19 -8.20
CA LEU A 172 -13.10 2.50 -8.17
C LEU A 172 -13.52 3.39 -9.36
N LEU A 173 -13.66 2.81 -10.55
CA LEU A 173 -14.13 3.53 -11.73
C LEU A 173 -15.60 3.92 -11.60
N TYR A 174 -16.45 3.04 -11.08
CA TYR A 174 -17.85 3.35 -10.79
C TYR A 174 -17.95 4.52 -9.80
N SER A 175 -17.19 4.47 -8.69
CA SER A 175 -17.11 5.55 -7.70
C SER A 175 -16.63 6.87 -8.32
N SER A 176 -15.64 6.80 -9.22
CA SER A 176 -15.13 7.97 -9.94
C SER A 176 -16.14 8.57 -10.93
N LEU A 177 -16.83 7.74 -11.71
CA LEU A 177 -17.76 8.16 -12.77
C LEU A 177 -19.13 8.59 -12.23
N SER A 178 -19.60 7.95 -11.16
CA SER A 178 -20.82 8.35 -10.47
C SER A 178 -20.68 9.68 -9.73
N GLY A 179 -19.44 10.19 -9.59
CA GLY A 179 -19.16 11.49 -8.99
C GLY A 179 -19.46 11.55 -7.50
N HIS A 180 -19.55 10.41 -6.81
CA HIS A 180 -19.87 10.35 -5.39
C HIS A 180 -18.68 10.86 -4.55
N PRO A 181 -18.77 12.06 -3.95
CA PRO A 181 -17.66 12.59 -3.19
C PRO A 181 -17.63 11.96 -1.79
N LEU A 182 -16.42 11.84 -1.25
CA LEU A 182 -16.22 11.79 0.18
C LEU A 182 -16.21 13.23 0.70
N VAL A 183 -17.07 13.55 1.66
CA VAL A 183 -17.21 14.89 2.22
C VAL A 183 -16.53 14.97 3.57
N LEU A 184 -15.70 15.99 3.75
CA LEU A 184 -15.22 16.44 5.05
C LEU A 184 -16.01 17.69 5.45
N ASP A 185 -16.68 17.65 6.59
CA ASP A 185 -17.43 18.77 7.15
C ASP A 185 -17.23 18.88 8.67
N ALA A 186 -18.00 19.75 9.32
CA ALA A 186 -17.92 19.98 10.76
C ALA A 186 -18.34 18.76 11.60
N ASP A 187 -19.17 17.87 11.05
CA ASP A 187 -19.66 16.68 11.75
C ASP A 187 -18.65 15.54 11.63
N GLY A 188 -17.93 15.44 10.50
CA GLY A 188 -16.96 14.39 10.30
C GLY A 188 -16.62 14.10 8.86
N VAL A 189 -16.47 12.81 8.57
CA VAL A 189 -16.23 12.28 7.23
C VAL A 189 -17.42 11.43 6.80
N HIS A 190 -18.04 11.81 5.69
CA HIS A 190 -19.29 11.21 5.22
C HIS A 190 -19.23 10.89 3.73
N ALA A 191 -19.82 9.77 3.32
CA ALA A 191 -20.07 9.47 1.91
C ALA A 191 -21.58 9.61 1.64
N PRO A 192 -22.07 10.66 0.96
CA PRO A 192 -23.51 10.97 0.85
C PRO A 192 -24.33 9.86 0.20
N HIS A 193 -23.71 9.08 -0.68
CA HIS A 193 -24.33 7.97 -1.41
C HIS A 193 -24.10 6.61 -0.71
N GLY A 194 -23.34 6.61 0.38
CA GLY A 194 -23.06 5.43 1.19
C GLY A 194 -23.72 5.52 2.55
N ARG A 195 -23.67 4.41 3.30
CA ARG A 195 -24.04 4.39 4.73
C ARG A 195 -22.90 4.87 5.63
N LEU A 196 -21.84 5.41 5.04
CA LEU A 196 -20.63 5.78 5.76
C LEU A 196 -20.81 7.17 6.37
N ARG A 197 -20.91 7.20 7.69
CA ARG A 197 -20.92 8.42 8.51
C ARG A 197 -19.99 8.20 9.69
N LEU A 198 -18.84 8.86 9.65
CA LEU A 198 -17.86 8.86 10.73
C LEU A 198 -17.80 10.26 11.33
N GLY A 199 -18.18 10.41 12.58
CA GLY A 199 -17.95 11.66 13.28
C GLY A 199 -16.49 11.84 13.69
N TRP A 200 -16.06 13.09 13.89
CA TRP A 200 -14.69 13.39 14.32
C TRP A 200 -14.34 12.74 15.66
N GLU A 201 -15.31 12.52 16.55
CA GLU A 201 -15.14 11.82 17.83
C GLU A 201 -14.68 10.36 17.68
N SER A 202 -14.89 9.76 16.51
CA SER A 202 -14.40 8.42 16.20
C SER A 202 -12.93 8.41 15.77
N VAL A 203 -12.39 9.57 15.39
CA VAL A 203 -11.01 9.76 14.90
C VAL A 203 -10.12 10.18 16.04
N ARG A 204 -9.08 9.38 16.32
CA ARG A 204 -8.08 9.66 17.34
C ARG A 204 -6.97 10.57 16.85
N GLU A 205 -6.51 10.34 15.62
CA GLU A 205 -5.34 11.02 15.07
C GLU A 205 -5.39 11.01 13.53
N ILE A 206 -4.95 12.08 12.90
CA ILE A 206 -4.79 12.13 11.44
C ILE A 206 -3.30 12.17 11.11
N ARG A 207 -2.87 11.23 10.28
CA ARG A 207 -1.46 11.11 9.89
C ARG A 207 -1.30 11.23 8.40
N VAL A 208 -0.33 12.05 7.99
CA VAL A 208 0.18 12.10 6.63
C VAL A 208 1.55 11.44 6.59
N PHE A 209 1.67 10.37 5.81
CA PHE A 209 2.95 9.68 5.61
C PHE A 209 3.21 9.43 4.12
N PRO A 210 4.49 9.38 3.71
CA PRO A 210 4.85 9.04 2.34
C PRO A 210 4.51 7.57 2.04
N LEU A 211 4.00 7.30 0.83
CA LEU A 211 3.65 5.95 0.39
C LEU A 211 4.88 5.01 0.33
N ARG A 212 6.05 5.58 -0.04
CA ARG A 212 7.34 4.89 -0.14
C ARG A 212 7.28 3.58 -0.95
N ALA A 213 6.43 3.51 -1.99
CA ALA A 213 6.37 2.32 -2.83
C ALA A 213 7.65 2.13 -3.66
N THR A 214 8.38 3.20 -3.98
CA THR A 214 9.73 3.15 -4.57
C THR A 214 10.57 4.30 -4.02
N ALA A 215 11.89 4.27 -4.23
CA ALA A 215 12.76 5.39 -3.87
C ALA A 215 12.39 6.72 -4.57
N LYS A 216 11.70 6.65 -5.71
CA LYS A 216 11.24 7.81 -6.51
C LYS A 216 9.78 8.20 -6.22
N ASP A 217 9.07 7.43 -5.40
CA ASP A 217 7.64 7.68 -5.18
C ASP A 217 7.44 8.88 -4.24
N THR A 218 6.90 9.96 -4.79
CA THR A 218 6.62 11.20 -4.08
C THR A 218 5.24 11.26 -3.46
N ARG A 219 4.38 10.27 -3.74
CA ARG A 219 2.99 10.26 -3.29
C ARG A 219 2.91 10.12 -1.78
N GLN A 220 1.90 10.75 -1.22
CA GLN A 220 1.56 10.69 0.19
C GLN A 220 0.27 9.90 0.41
N VAL A 221 0.05 9.52 1.65
CA VAL A 221 -1.18 8.89 2.12
C VAL A 221 -1.58 9.61 3.40
N ILE A 222 -2.84 10.03 3.44
CA ILE A 222 -3.49 10.49 4.67
C ILE A 222 -4.28 9.31 5.26
N ALA A 223 -4.08 9.05 6.55
CA ALA A 223 -4.78 8.02 7.30
C ALA A 223 -5.51 8.64 8.48
N PHE A 224 -6.77 8.27 8.64
CA PHE A 224 -7.62 8.69 9.76
C PHE A 224 -7.64 7.57 10.79
N LEU A 225 -6.80 7.65 11.83
CA LEU A 225 -6.67 6.57 12.82
C LEU A 225 -7.86 6.62 13.78
N PHE A 226 -8.64 5.56 13.84
CA PHE A 226 -9.84 5.49 14.69
C PHE A 226 -9.54 4.98 16.10
N HIS A 227 -10.42 5.32 17.05
CA HIS A 227 -10.45 4.70 18.37
C HIS A 227 -10.82 3.22 18.29
N ASP A 228 -11.86 2.90 17.49
CA ASP A 228 -12.27 1.54 17.16
C ASP A 228 -12.45 1.38 15.64
N ASN A 229 -11.59 0.57 15.04
CA ASN A 229 -11.67 0.24 13.62
C ASN A 229 -12.92 -0.59 13.29
N GLN A 230 -13.48 -1.35 14.23
CA GLN A 230 -14.64 -2.23 13.96
C GLN A 230 -15.90 -1.42 13.72
N THR A 231 -16.10 -0.29 14.41
CA THR A 231 -17.22 0.62 14.17
C THR A 231 -17.26 1.07 12.72
N TYR A 232 -16.12 1.50 12.16
CA TYR A 232 -16.01 1.85 10.75
C TYR A 232 -16.24 0.64 9.82
N LEU A 233 -15.56 -0.47 10.09
CA LEU A 233 -15.63 -1.66 9.24
C LEU A 233 -17.03 -2.29 9.21
N GLY A 234 -17.81 -2.13 10.28
CA GLY A 234 -19.20 -2.60 10.36
C GLY A 234 -20.18 -1.80 9.51
N GLN A 235 -19.84 -0.56 9.12
CA GLN A 235 -20.67 0.26 8.23
C GLN A 235 -20.50 -0.13 6.75
N LEU A 236 -19.42 -0.84 6.42
CA LEU A 236 -19.08 -1.21 5.05
C LEU A 236 -19.65 -2.60 4.68
N PRO A 237 -20.01 -2.83 3.41
CA PRO A 237 -20.26 -4.16 2.88
C PRO A 237 -19.13 -5.15 3.22
N ARG A 238 -19.45 -6.43 3.40
CA ARG A 238 -18.47 -7.47 3.79
C ARG A 238 -17.25 -7.56 2.87
N TRP A 239 -17.45 -7.38 1.57
CA TRP A 239 -16.37 -7.43 0.59
C TRP A 239 -15.46 -6.18 0.69
N GLU A 240 -16.05 -5.00 0.90
CA GLU A 240 -15.31 -3.74 1.03
C GLU A 240 -14.54 -3.71 2.35
N SER A 241 -15.17 -4.10 3.46
CA SER A 241 -14.49 -4.22 4.75
C SER A 241 -13.31 -5.20 4.71
N TYR A 242 -13.37 -6.28 3.91
CA TYR A 242 -12.23 -7.17 3.69
C TYR A 242 -11.05 -6.46 3.00
N LEU A 243 -11.31 -5.71 1.93
CA LEU A 243 -10.28 -4.95 1.20
C LEU A 243 -9.66 -3.87 2.08
N VAL A 244 -10.51 -3.15 2.81
CA VAL A 244 -10.11 -2.08 3.71
C VAL A 244 -9.31 -2.61 4.91
N ARG A 245 -9.65 -3.79 5.45
CA ARG A 245 -8.80 -4.51 6.44
C ARG A 245 -7.41 -4.81 5.91
N CYS A 246 -7.27 -5.11 4.62
CA CYS A 246 -5.95 -5.29 4.00
C CYS A 246 -5.18 -3.96 3.90
N GLY A 247 -5.86 -2.86 3.60
CA GLY A 247 -5.30 -1.50 3.66
C GLY A 247 -4.82 -1.11 5.06
N ALA A 248 -5.61 -1.39 6.08
CA ALA A 248 -5.28 -1.13 7.49
C ALA A 248 -4.00 -1.83 7.95
N LYS A 249 -3.67 -3.00 7.40
CA LYS A 249 -2.41 -3.69 7.69
C LYS A 249 -1.18 -2.93 7.18
N THR A 250 -1.33 -2.03 6.22
CA THR A 250 -0.25 -1.26 5.60
C THR A 250 -0.20 0.16 6.14
N PHE A 251 -1.37 0.78 6.29
CA PHE A 251 -1.53 2.20 6.60
C PHE A 251 -1.97 2.47 8.04
N LEU A 252 -2.09 1.41 8.85
CA LEU A 252 -2.54 1.45 10.26
C LEU A 252 -3.97 1.92 10.47
N SER A 253 -4.63 2.46 9.46
CA SER A 253 -6.05 2.80 9.45
C SER A 253 -6.77 2.13 8.28
N PRO A 254 -8.01 1.65 8.50
CA PRO A 254 -8.89 1.22 7.43
C PRO A 254 -9.31 2.38 6.51
N MET A 255 -9.30 3.62 6.99
CA MET A 255 -9.58 4.79 6.17
C MET A 255 -8.29 5.52 5.82
N ALA A 256 -7.82 5.29 4.59
CA ALA A 256 -6.64 5.95 4.04
C ALA A 256 -6.92 6.45 2.62
N ILE A 257 -6.53 7.69 2.35
CA ILE A 257 -6.64 8.31 1.04
C ILE A 257 -5.23 8.51 0.51
N MET A 258 -4.98 8.05 -0.72
CA MET A 258 -3.69 8.13 -1.36
C MET A 258 -3.65 9.29 -2.36
N ASP A 259 -2.53 9.99 -2.37
CA ASP A 259 -2.25 11.06 -3.32
C ASP A 259 -2.26 10.53 -4.77
N GLY A 260 -2.87 11.31 -5.65
CA GLY A 260 -3.14 10.94 -7.03
C GLY A 260 -4.33 9.98 -7.23
N LEU A 261 -4.93 9.40 -6.18
CA LEU A 261 -6.22 8.72 -6.26
C LEU A 261 -7.38 9.70 -6.00
N ALA A 262 -7.16 10.68 -5.11
CA ALA A 262 -8.06 11.81 -4.92
C ALA A 262 -7.79 12.92 -5.95
N ASP A 263 -8.82 13.71 -6.24
CA ASP A 263 -8.74 14.94 -7.05
C ASP A 263 -8.13 16.13 -6.28
N LYS A 264 -8.19 16.11 -4.95
CA LYS A 264 -7.55 17.10 -4.06
C LYS A 264 -6.18 16.63 -3.58
N PRO A 265 -5.19 17.55 -3.46
CA PRO A 265 -3.90 17.21 -2.89
C PRO A 265 -4.05 16.83 -1.41
N VAL A 266 -3.27 15.82 -0.97
CA VAL A 266 -3.29 15.33 0.41
C VAL A 266 -3.00 16.44 1.43
N ASP A 267 -2.17 17.42 1.07
CA ASP A 267 -1.85 18.56 1.92
C ASP A 267 -3.08 19.44 2.21
N GLN A 268 -3.95 19.64 1.22
CA GLN A 268 -5.21 20.38 1.40
C GLN A 268 -6.20 19.57 2.23
N ILE A 269 -6.35 18.28 1.95
CA ILE A 269 -7.22 17.38 2.73
C ILE A 269 -6.80 17.39 4.22
N ALA A 270 -5.49 17.30 4.48
CA ALA A 270 -4.94 17.31 5.83
C ALA A 270 -5.19 18.65 6.55
N ALA A 271 -4.99 19.78 5.86
CA ALA A 271 -5.18 21.11 6.42
C ALA A 271 -6.67 21.40 6.72
N THR A 272 -7.58 21.01 5.83
CA THR A 272 -9.03 21.14 6.06
C THR A 272 -9.50 20.21 7.17
N ALA A 273 -9.03 18.96 7.21
CA ALA A 273 -9.36 18.06 8.31
C ALA A 273 -8.86 18.60 9.67
N ALA A 274 -7.67 19.23 9.71
CA ALA A 274 -7.16 19.89 10.90
C ALA A 274 -8.08 21.05 11.35
N ALA A 275 -8.52 21.86 10.40
CA ALA A 275 -9.37 23.02 10.66
C ALA A 275 -10.78 22.62 11.16
N LEU A 276 -11.37 21.58 10.56
CA LEU A 276 -12.73 21.12 10.90
C LEU A 276 -12.78 20.31 12.19
N SER A 277 -11.79 19.44 12.42
CA SER A 277 -11.85 18.47 13.52
C SER A 277 -11.25 18.97 14.83
N GLY A 278 -10.34 19.95 14.78
CA GLY A 278 -9.50 20.31 15.92
C GLY A 278 -8.53 19.21 16.37
N ILE A 279 -8.46 18.08 15.64
CA ILE A 279 -7.59 16.94 15.95
C ILE A 279 -6.17 17.25 15.47
N PRO A 280 -5.13 16.85 16.22
CA PRO A 280 -3.76 17.01 15.79
C PRO A 280 -3.49 16.25 14.48
N VAL A 281 -3.16 17.00 13.43
CA VAL A 281 -2.74 16.44 12.14
C VAL A 281 -1.23 16.50 12.03
N THR A 282 -0.62 15.35 11.82
CA THR A 282 0.84 15.23 11.82
C THR A 282 1.38 14.75 10.48
N ARG A 283 2.46 15.38 10.01
CA ARG A 283 3.16 14.99 8.79
C ARG A 283 4.52 14.38 9.11
N SER A 284 4.76 13.20 8.55
CA SER A 284 6.09 12.59 8.51
C SER A 284 6.96 13.23 7.43
N PRO A 285 8.22 13.58 7.71
CA PRO A 285 9.13 14.15 6.71
C PRO A 285 9.24 13.26 5.47
N HIS A 286 9.15 13.89 4.30
CA HIS A 286 9.35 13.21 3.03
C HIS A 286 10.85 13.25 2.68
N PRO A 287 11.51 12.10 2.40
CA PRO A 287 12.96 12.06 2.19
C PRO A 287 13.48 12.90 1.00
N SER A 288 12.64 13.25 0.03
CA SER A 288 12.99 14.07 -1.14
C SER A 288 12.71 15.56 -0.97
N ARG A 289 11.77 15.96 -0.11
CA ARG A 289 11.66 17.35 0.38
C ARG A 289 12.64 17.53 1.53
N ARG A 290 13.94 17.64 1.22
CA ARG A 290 14.86 18.28 2.18
C ARG A 290 14.38 19.72 2.35
N ALA A 291 14.36 20.16 3.60
CA ALA A 291 13.85 21.45 4.02
C ALA A 291 14.26 22.55 3.04
N GLU A 292 13.28 23.09 2.32
CA GLU A 292 13.40 24.47 1.87
C GLU A 292 13.61 25.30 3.15
N PRO A 293 14.69 26.10 3.21
CA PRO A 293 15.04 26.90 4.38
C PRO A 293 13.94 27.91 4.73
#